data_AF-A0A9D9EHW9-F1
#
_entry.id   AF-A0A9D9EHW9-F1
#
_cell.length_a   1.000
_cell.length_b   1.000
_cell.length_c   1.000
_cell.angle_alpha   90.00
_cell.angle_beta   90.00
_cell.angle_gamma   90.00
#
_symmetry.space_group_name_H-M   'P 1'
#
loop_
_entity.id
_entity.type
_entity.pdbx_description
1 polymer ?
#
loop_
_entity_poly.entity_id
_entity_poly.type
_entity_poly.pdbx_seq_one_letter_code
_entity_poly.pdbx_strand_id
1 'polypeptide(L)' 'LVFSKDQDMVWECSNCGHIVIGKKAPEMCPVCKHPKSYFKIHSENY' A
#
# COMPACT_ATOMS: atom_id res chain seq x y z
N LEU A 1 21.54 -7.52 15.08
CA LEU A 1 20.08 -7.34 15.18
C LEU A 1 19.74 -5.93 14.69
N VAL A 2 19.65 -5.72 13.38
CA VAL A 2 19.38 -4.39 12.82
C VAL A 2 18.44 -4.58 11.63
N PHE A 3 17.16 -4.80 11.94
CA PHE A 3 16.11 -4.57 10.96
C PHE A 3 15.63 -3.16 11.24
N SER A 4 16.13 -2.21 10.45
CA SER A 4 15.50 -0.90 10.30
C SER A 4 14.08 -1.17 9.82
N LYS A 5 13.13 -1.25 10.75
CA LYS A 5 11.70 -1.18 10.46
C LYS A 5 11.42 0.25 10.04
N ASP A 6 11.90 0.63 8.86
CA ASP A 6 11.34 1.78 8.18
C ASP A 6 9.87 1.46 8.01
N GLN A 7 9.04 2.37 8.52
CA GLN A 7 7.62 2.20 8.79
C GLN A 7 6.82 2.20 7.48
N ASP A 8 7.20 1.31 6.57
CA ASP A 8 6.60 1.16 5.27
C ASP A 8 5.28 0.41 5.44
N MET A 9 4.21 1.09 5.06
CA MET A 9 2.88 0.51 5.03
C MET A 9 2.70 -0.20 3.69
N VAL A 10 2.07 -1.36 3.74
CA VAL A 10 1.68 -2.08 2.52
C VAL A 10 0.29 -1.59 2.13
N TRP A 11 0.12 -1.16 0.89
CA TRP A 11 -1.13 -0.66 0.34
C TRP A 11 -1.59 -1.59 -0.77
N GLU A 12 -2.75 -2.21 -0.58
CA GLU A 12 -3.34 -3.10 -1.57
C GLU A 12 -4.53 -2.41 -2.26
N CYS A 13 -4.52 -2.39 -3.58
CA CYS A 13 -5.65 -1.91 -4.36
C CYS A 13 -6.79 -2.92 -4.33
N SER A 14 -7.89 -2.57 -3.66
CA SER A 14 -9.09 -3.40 -3.54
C SER A 14 -9.85 -3.62 -4.86
N ASN A 15 -9.45 -2.97 -5.95
CA ASN A 15 -10.08 -3.09 -7.27
C ASN A 15 -9.34 -4.08 -8.19
N CYS A 16 -8.01 -4.13 -8.12
CA CYS A 16 -7.19 -4.96 -9.03
C CYS A 16 -6.17 -5.87 -8.32
N GLY A 17 -6.04 -5.77 -7.00
CA GLY A 17 -5.05 -6.53 -6.22
C GLY A 17 -3.61 -6.00 -6.33
N HIS A 18 -3.39 -4.82 -6.92
CA HIS A 18 -2.04 -4.24 -7.01
C HIS A 18 -1.53 -3.81 -5.63
N ILE A 19 -0.36 -4.31 -5.24
CA ILE A 19 0.28 -4.02 -3.95
C ILE A 19 1.39 -2.99 -4.15
N VAL A 20 1.37 -1.94 -3.33
CA VAL A 20 2.34 -0.86 -3.30
C VAL A 20 2.90 -0.75 -1.88
N ILE A 21 4.23 -0.70 -1.75
CA ILE A 21 4.91 -0.60 -0.46
C ILE A 21 5.41 0.83 -0.30
N GLY A 22 5.03 1.49 0.80
CA GLY A 22 5.55 2.81 1.13
C GLY A 22 4.76 3.51 2.25
N LYS A 23 5.30 4.61 2.73
CA LYS A 23 4.70 5.39 3.83
C LYS A 23 3.32 5.99 3.51
N LYS A 24 2.95 6.09 2.23
CA LYS A 24 1.68 6.69 1.76
C LYS A 24 1.15 5.96 0.53
N ALA A 25 -0.18 5.86 0.40
CA ALA A 25 -0.82 5.38 -0.82
C ALA A 25 -0.52 6.33 -2.00
N PRO A 26 -0.31 5.78 -3.22
CA PRO A 26 -0.26 6.58 -4.43
C PRO A 26 -1.63 7.21 -4.72
N GLU A 27 -1.65 8.36 -5.37
CA GLU A 27 -2.90 9.08 -5.70
C GLU A 27 -3.81 8.31 -6.67
N MET A 28 -3.20 7.50 -7.53
CA MET A 28 -3.88 6.67 -8.51
C MET A 28 -3.16 5.34 -8.68
N CYS A 29 -3.91 4.26 -8.84
CA CYS A 29 -3.35 2.94 -9.09
C CYS A 29 -2.71 2.87 -10.49
N PRO A 30 -1.44 2.46 -10.63
CA PRO A 30 -0.79 2.37 -11.95
C PRO A 30 -1.40 1.27 -12.83
N VAL A 31 -2.07 0.28 -12.25
CA VAL A 31 -2.67 -0.84 -12.99
C VAL A 31 -4.08 -0.49 -13.48
N CYS A 32 -5.00 -0.20 -12.56
CA CYS A 32 -6.40 0.02 -12.91
C CYS A 32 -6.78 1.50 -13.05
N LYS A 33 -5.86 2.44 -12.81
CA LYS A 33 -6.11 3.90 -12.87
C LYS A 33 -7.26 4.37 -11.99
N HIS A 34 -7.54 3.65 -10.91
CA HIS A 34 -8.54 4.06 -9.92
C HIS A 34 -7.91 4.96 -8.84
N PRO A 35 -8.68 5.87 -8.24
CA PRO A 35 -8.16 6.80 -7.24
C PRO A 35 -7.71 6.07 -5.96
N LYS A 36 -6.88 6.76 -5.17
CA LYS A 36 -6.35 6.27 -3.88
C LYS A 36 -7.39 5.72 -2.91
N SER A 37 -8.65 6.13 -3.03
CA SER A 37 -9.78 5.63 -2.22
C SER A 37 -9.97 4.12 -2.29
N TYR A 38 -9.46 3.46 -3.33
CA TYR A 38 -9.50 2.00 -3.47
C TYR A 38 -8.33 1.28 -2.81
N PHE A 39 -7.32 2.00 -2.32
CA PHE A 39 -6.19 1.39 -1.60
C PHE A 39 -6.55 1.15 -0.14
N LYS A 40 -6.26 -0.06 0.33
CA LYS A 40 -6.42 -0.50 1.71
C LYS A 40 -5.04 -0.73 2.32
N ILE A 41 -4.85 -0.33 3.57
CA ILE A 41 -3.61 -0.62 4.29
C ILE A 41 -3.65 -2.07 4.73
N HIS A 42 -2.70 -2.87 4.27
CA HIS A 42 -2.42 -4.19 4.79
C HIS A 42 -1.56 -4.02 6.06
N SER A 43 -2.20 -3.55 7.14
CA SER A 43 -1.54 -3.35 8.42
C SER A 43 -1.55 -4.68 9.15
N GLU A 44 -0.50 -5.48 8.97
CA GLU A 44 -0.26 -6.65 9.80
C GLU A 44 0.20 -6.16 11.18
N ASN A 45 -0.78 -5.80 12.03
CA ASN A 45 -0.55 -5.55 13.46
C ASN A 45 -0.15 -6.89 14.10
N TYR A 46 1.15 -7.08 14.31
CA TYR A 46 1.72 -8.07 15.23
C TYR A 46 1.64 -7.56 16.66
#